data_AF-A0A816H035-F1
#
_entry.id   AF-A0A816H035-F1
#
_cell.length_a   1.000
_cell.length_b   1.000
_cell.length_c   1.000
_cell.angle_alpha   90.00
_cell.angle_beta   90.00
_cell.angle_gamma   90.00
#
_symmetry.space_group_name_H-M   'P 1'
#
loop_
_entity.id
_entity.type
_entity.pdbx_description
1 polymer ?
#
loop_
_entity_poly.entity_id
_entity_poly.type
_entity_poly.pdbx_seq_one_letter_code
_entity_poly.pdbx_strand_id
1 'polypeptide(L)'
;SLINKNERLRPIDRDFLHHLQHKVNVIPVIAKADTLLKSELIALKKQLLSDIDKYGVQLYDFPEGDPEQDEDTHSLDKALRESIPFAIMGSNTTLESNGRKVRGRAYPWGIVDVEDPKNSDLAHLREMLCKTHLQDLKDVTSDVHYESFRAQQLLGRRNLNEIYEDDPYENIEVKYKLIQQKDDQIRDMKQQIQDMQHKLNSTPNDYQSLTPTSIPEPTTTTSTTGERSTKI
;
A
#
# COMPACT_ATOMS: atom_id res chain seq x y z
N SER A 1 -24.45 18.60 14.67
CA SER A 1 -25.09 17.69 13.70
C SER A 1 -24.06 17.38 12.63
N LEU A 2 -23.40 16.21 12.68
CA LEU A 2 -22.23 15.87 11.83
C LEU A 2 -22.52 14.75 10.82
N ILE A 3 -23.80 14.45 10.59
CA ILE A 3 -24.19 13.47 9.58
C ILE A 3 -24.63 14.28 8.36
N ASN A 4 -23.72 14.39 7.40
CA ASN A 4 -24.05 14.87 6.06
C ASN A 4 -25.21 14.02 5.55
N LYS A 5 -26.34 14.66 5.26
CA LYS A 5 -27.49 14.11 4.51
C LYS A 5 -27.17 13.76 3.05
N ASN A 6 -25.89 13.54 2.74
CA ASN A 6 -25.47 13.04 1.45
C ASN A 6 -25.10 11.59 1.70
N GLU A 7 -25.98 10.69 1.27
CA GLU A 7 -25.88 9.22 1.40
C GLU A 7 -24.64 8.62 0.70
N ARG A 8 -23.69 9.46 0.24
CA ARG A 8 -22.49 9.10 -0.51
C ARG A 8 -21.24 9.12 0.35
N LEU A 9 -20.27 8.30 -0.04
CA LEU A 9 -18.93 8.36 0.52
C LEU A 9 -18.35 9.76 0.30
N ARG A 10 -17.88 10.40 1.36
CA ARG A 10 -17.34 11.76 1.25
C ARG A 10 -16.03 11.72 0.45
N PRO A 11 -15.69 12.77 -0.32
CA PRO A 11 -14.43 12.80 -1.08
C PRO A 11 -13.19 12.58 -0.20
N ILE A 12 -13.20 13.15 1.02
CA ILE A 12 -12.13 12.94 2.00
C ILE A 12 -12.00 11.48 2.43
N ASP A 13 -13.12 10.78 2.61
CA ASP A 13 -13.11 9.36 2.99
C ASP A 13 -12.61 8.51 1.84
N ARG A 14 -13.03 8.83 0.60
CA ARG A 14 -12.53 8.16 -0.61
C ARG A 14 -11.01 8.29 -0.73
N ASP A 15 -10.48 9.50 -0.65
CA ASP A 15 -9.05 9.74 -0.81
C ASP A 15 -8.27 9.06 0.33
N PHE A 16 -8.80 9.09 1.55
CA PHE A 16 -8.21 8.39 2.70
C PHE A 16 -8.19 6.87 2.51
N LEU A 17 -9.31 6.26 2.12
CA LEU A 17 -9.42 4.83 1.87
C LEU A 17 -8.50 4.39 0.72
N HIS A 18 -8.40 5.18 -0.35
CA HIS A 18 -7.53 4.89 -1.48
C HIS A 18 -6.03 4.85 -1.10
N HIS A 19 -5.60 5.64 -0.12
CA HIS A 19 -4.21 5.60 0.37
C HIS A 19 -3.96 4.48 1.38
N LEU A 20 -4.99 4.01 2.08
CA LEU A 20 -4.87 2.97 3.11
C LEU A 20 -4.99 1.54 2.58
N GLN A 21 -5.80 1.32 1.54
CA GLN A 21 -6.17 -0.01 1.05
C GLN A 21 -4.98 -0.95 0.77
N HIS A 22 -3.80 -0.42 0.40
CA HIS A 22 -2.61 -1.23 0.11
C HIS A 22 -1.69 -1.46 1.30
N LYS A 23 -1.96 -0.79 2.44
CA LYS A 23 -1.09 -0.78 3.62
C LYS A 23 -1.67 -1.54 4.80
N VAL A 24 -3.00 -1.63 4.88
CA VAL A 24 -3.71 -2.20 6.02
C VAL A 24 -5.00 -2.87 5.59
N ASN A 25 -5.48 -3.81 6.41
CA ASN A 25 -6.84 -4.35 6.30
C ASN A 25 -7.87 -3.25 6.58
N VAL A 26 -8.81 -3.05 5.66
CA VAL A 26 -9.85 -2.01 5.78
C VAL A 26 -11.20 -2.67 6.01
N ILE A 27 -11.78 -2.44 7.19
CA ILE A 27 -13.13 -2.90 7.56
C ILE A 27 -14.05 -1.69 7.71
N PRO A 28 -15.06 -1.51 6.85
CA PRO A 28 -15.93 -0.34 6.91
C PRO A 28 -16.98 -0.47 8.01
N VAL A 29 -17.18 0.62 8.74
CA VAL A 29 -18.09 0.70 9.89
C VAL A 29 -18.96 1.94 9.80
N ILE A 30 -20.26 1.78 9.95
CA ILE A 30 -21.24 2.86 10.12
C ILE A 30 -21.34 3.17 11.63
N ALA A 31 -20.77 4.29 12.03
CA ALA A 31 -20.84 4.74 13.42
C ALA A 31 -22.20 5.35 13.76
N LYS A 32 -22.57 5.28 15.05
CA LYS A 32 -23.81 5.86 15.60
C LYS A 32 -25.07 5.39 14.86
N ALA A 33 -25.17 4.07 14.68
CA ALA A 33 -26.30 3.45 14.00
C ALA A 33 -27.67 3.78 14.65
N ASP A 34 -27.70 4.17 15.94
CA ASP A 34 -28.89 4.69 16.63
C ASP A 34 -29.51 5.94 15.98
N THR A 35 -28.76 6.65 15.16
CA THR A 35 -29.22 7.88 14.50
C THR A 35 -29.96 7.62 13.19
N LEU A 36 -30.00 6.37 12.73
CA LEU A 36 -30.58 5.96 11.45
C LEU A 36 -31.76 5.01 11.69
N LEU A 37 -32.81 5.17 10.89
CA LEU A 37 -33.86 4.16 10.81
C LEU A 37 -33.36 2.92 10.07
N LYS A 38 -33.98 1.77 10.31
CA LYS A 38 -33.60 0.51 9.64
C LYS A 38 -33.62 0.61 8.11
N SER A 39 -34.61 1.30 7.54
CA SER A 39 -34.70 1.53 6.09
C SER A 39 -33.57 2.41 5.56
N GLU A 40 -33.23 3.47 6.29
CA GLU A 40 -32.12 4.38 5.94
C GLU A 40 -30.78 3.66 6.04
N LEU A 41 -30.61 2.81 7.06
CA LEU A 41 -29.41 2.00 7.23
C LEU A 41 -29.21 1.04 6.05
N ILE A 42 -30.26 0.34 5.62
CA ILE A 42 -30.20 -0.57 4.47
C ILE A 42 -29.83 0.20 3.19
N ALA A 43 -30.46 1.36 2.96
CA ALA A 43 -30.14 2.21 1.82
C ALA A 43 -28.68 2.68 1.85
N LEU A 44 -28.20 3.13 3.02
CA LEU A 44 -26.83 3.57 3.23
C LEU A 44 -25.81 2.44 3.04
N LYS A 45 -26.07 1.23 3.57
CA LYS A 45 -25.20 0.06 3.36
C LYS A 45 -25.03 -0.22 1.87
N LYS A 46 -26.14 -0.27 1.13
CA LYS A 46 -26.14 -0.52 -0.32
C LYS A 46 -25.38 0.56 -1.09
N GLN A 47 -25.59 1.81 -0.73
CA GLN A 47 -24.94 2.93 -1.40
C GLN A 47 -23.44 2.98 -1.12
N LEU A 48 -23.02 2.72 0.13
CA LEU A 48 -21.62 2.69 0.51
C LEU A 48 -20.86 1.56 -0.21
N LEU A 49 -21.46 0.37 -0.32
CA LEU A 49 -20.89 -0.73 -1.09
C LEU A 49 -20.77 -0.38 -2.60
N SER A 50 -21.81 0.24 -3.16
CA SER A 50 -21.77 0.70 -4.56
C SER A 50 -20.70 1.77 -4.81
N ASP A 51 -20.50 2.69 -3.86
CA ASP A 51 -19.47 3.71 -3.96
C ASP A 51 -18.07 3.10 -3.84
N ILE A 52 -17.86 2.16 -2.90
CA ILE A 52 -16.58 1.46 -2.71
C ILE A 52 -16.16 0.71 -3.98
N ASP A 53 -17.09 -0.05 -4.57
CA ASP A 53 -16.86 -0.77 -5.83
C ASP A 53 -16.54 0.20 -6.97
N LYS A 54 -17.33 1.27 -7.11
CA LYS A 54 -17.12 2.31 -8.12
C LYS A 54 -15.76 2.99 -8.04
N TYR A 55 -15.24 3.21 -6.82
CA TYR A 55 -13.93 3.84 -6.63
C TYR A 55 -12.78 2.83 -6.57
N GLY A 56 -13.05 1.53 -6.68
CA GLY A 56 -12.05 0.48 -6.64
C GLY A 56 -11.30 0.40 -5.31
N VAL A 57 -11.98 0.70 -4.20
CA VAL A 57 -11.38 0.60 -2.86
C VAL A 57 -11.39 -0.86 -2.42
N GLN A 58 -10.21 -1.43 -2.21
CA GLN A 58 -10.05 -2.77 -1.69
C GLN A 58 -10.35 -2.81 -0.19
N LEU A 59 -11.38 -3.56 0.17
CA LEU A 59 -11.72 -3.88 1.55
C LEU A 59 -11.06 -5.20 1.97
N TYR A 60 -11.03 -5.44 3.28
CA TYR A 60 -10.77 -6.76 3.80
C TYR A 60 -11.82 -7.74 3.29
N ASP A 61 -11.38 -8.79 2.60
CA ASP A 61 -12.22 -9.90 2.20
C ASP A 61 -12.06 -11.03 3.21
N PHE A 62 -13.17 -11.69 3.50
CA PHE A 62 -13.16 -12.83 4.40
C PHE A 62 -12.53 -14.00 3.64
N PRO A 63 -11.74 -14.87 4.29
CA PRO A 63 -11.28 -16.08 3.66
C PRO A 63 -12.47 -16.93 3.19
N GLU A 64 -12.28 -17.69 2.11
CA GLU A 64 -13.22 -18.75 1.76
C GLU A 64 -13.20 -19.76 2.91
N GLY A 65 -14.38 -20.04 3.49
CA GLY A 65 -14.48 -20.93 4.64
C GLY A 65 -13.93 -22.32 4.30
N ASP A 66 -13.24 -22.93 5.25
CA ASP A 66 -12.71 -24.28 5.10
C ASP A 66 -13.89 -25.26 5.03
N PRO A 67 -14.06 -26.06 3.96
CA PRO A 67 -15.17 -27.00 3.84
C PRO A 67 -15.19 -28.10 4.92
N GLU A 68 -14.10 -28.25 5.69
CA GLU A 68 -14.05 -29.14 6.86
C GLU A 68 -14.56 -28.49 8.16
N GLN A 69 -14.87 -27.18 8.15
CA GLN A 69 -15.46 -26.49 9.30
C GLN A 69 -16.91 -26.95 9.57
N ASP A 70 -17.33 -26.78 10.81
CA ASP A 70 -18.70 -27.04 11.23
C ASP A 70 -19.69 -26.03 10.62
N GLU A 71 -20.94 -26.47 10.44
CA GLU A 71 -22.00 -25.63 9.85
C GLU A 71 -22.22 -24.32 10.62
N ASP A 72 -21.99 -24.33 11.93
CA ASP A 72 -22.12 -23.16 12.79
C ASP A 72 -21.09 -22.08 12.42
N THR A 73 -19.83 -22.46 12.16
CA THR A 73 -18.78 -21.51 11.73
C THR A 73 -19.07 -20.93 10.34
N HIS A 74 -19.49 -21.77 9.39
CA HIS A 74 -19.91 -21.28 8.06
C HIS A 74 -21.09 -20.30 8.13
N SER A 75 -22.06 -20.56 9.01
CA SER A 75 -23.21 -19.68 9.20
C SER A 75 -22.80 -18.33 9.77
N LEU A 76 -21.83 -18.31 10.69
CA LEU A 76 -21.28 -17.09 11.27
C LEU A 76 -20.53 -16.28 10.22
N ASP A 77 -19.68 -16.89 9.41
CA ASP A 77 -18.92 -16.20 8.36
C ASP A 77 -19.83 -15.55 7.33
N LYS A 78 -20.91 -16.24 6.95
CA LYS A 78 -21.94 -15.68 6.08
C LYS A 78 -22.62 -14.47 6.74
N ALA A 79 -23.00 -14.57 8.00
CA ALA A 79 -23.61 -13.46 8.74
C ALA A 79 -22.66 -12.26 8.88
N LEU A 80 -21.35 -12.51 9.06
CA LEU A 80 -20.32 -11.47 9.11
C LEU A 80 -20.17 -10.76 7.77
N ARG A 81 -20.11 -11.51 6.66
CA ARG A 81 -20.07 -10.95 5.29
C ARG A 81 -21.31 -10.11 4.99
N GLU A 82 -22.49 -10.58 5.35
CA GLU A 82 -23.76 -9.84 5.17
C GLU A 82 -23.87 -8.61 6.08
N SER A 83 -23.13 -8.58 7.19
CA SER A 83 -23.13 -7.45 8.13
C SER A 83 -22.34 -6.26 7.62
N ILE A 84 -21.50 -6.41 6.59
CA ILE A 84 -20.65 -5.34 6.07
C ILE A 84 -21.44 -4.35 5.19
N PRO A 85 -21.27 -3.03 5.42
CA PRO A 85 -20.49 -2.39 6.49
C PRO A 85 -21.17 -2.50 7.87
N PHE A 86 -20.40 -2.76 8.93
CA PHE A 86 -20.93 -3.00 10.28
C PHE A 86 -21.62 -1.76 10.85
N ALA A 87 -22.87 -1.88 11.27
CA ALA A 87 -23.62 -0.78 11.87
C ALA A 87 -23.50 -0.81 13.40
N ILE A 88 -22.64 0.05 13.96
CA ILE A 88 -22.28 -0.03 15.38
C ILE A 88 -22.84 1.12 16.22
N MET A 89 -23.14 0.78 17.48
CA MET A 89 -23.35 1.72 18.56
C MET A 89 -22.32 1.48 19.65
N GLY A 90 -21.58 2.52 20.03
CA GLY A 90 -20.67 2.44 21.18
C GLY A 90 -21.33 2.97 22.44
N SER A 91 -21.06 2.32 23.58
CA SER A 91 -21.32 2.88 24.91
C SER A 91 -20.27 2.43 25.91
N ASN A 92 -19.83 3.36 26.76
CA ASN A 92 -18.97 3.08 27.91
C ASN A 92 -19.76 3.01 29.23
N THR A 93 -21.09 3.18 29.16
CA THR A 93 -21.97 3.23 30.33
C THR A 93 -22.69 1.90 30.52
N THR A 94 -22.64 1.38 31.74
CA THR A 94 -23.41 0.21 32.15
C THR A 94 -24.71 0.67 32.81
N LEU A 95 -25.83 0.18 32.30
CA LEU A 95 -27.18 0.50 32.75
C LEU A 95 -27.89 -0.77 33.20
N GLU A 96 -28.90 -0.64 34.06
CA GLU A 96 -29.75 -1.76 34.45
C GLU A 96 -31.01 -1.77 33.59
N SER A 97 -31.25 -2.88 32.89
CA SER A 97 -32.44 -3.10 32.05
C SER A 97 -32.95 -4.51 32.29
N ASN A 98 -34.24 -4.65 32.62
CA ASN A 98 -34.90 -5.94 32.89
C ASN A 98 -34.14 -6.82 33.93
N GLY A 99 -33.59 -6.20 34.98
CA GLY A 99 -32.83 -6.89 36.02
C GLY A 99 -31.44 -7.39 35.60
N ARG A 100 -30.96 -7.01 34.41
CA ARG A 100 -29.61 -7.30 33.94
C ARG A 100 -28.82 -6.01 33.75
N LYS A 101 -27.53 -6.06 34.10
CA LYS A 101 -26.58 -5.00 33.75
C LYS A 101 -26.16 -5.16 32.30
N VAL A 102 -26.50 -4.19 31.48
CA VAL A 102 -26.18 -4.15 30.05
C VAL A 102 -25.34 -2.91 29.76
N ARG A 103 -24.45 -2.98 28.77
CA ARG A 103 -23.81 -1.77 28.25
C ARG A 103 -24.79 -1.12 27.30
N GLY A 104 -25.09 0.15 27.51
CA GLY A 104 -26.23 0.75 26.82
C GLY A 104 -26.21 2.26 26.77
N ARG A 105 -27.08 2.82 25.94
CA ARG A 105 -27.34 4.26 25.86
C ARG A 105 -28.75 4.53 26.35
N ALA A 106 -28.89 5.47 27.30
CA ALA A 106 -30.18 5.90 27.79
C ALA A 106 -30.70 7.08 26.95
N TYR A 107 -31.93 6.96 26.48
CA TYR A 107 -32.70 8.00 25.81
C TYR A 107 -33.99 8.27 26.59
N PRO A 108 -34.66 9.42 26.35
CA PRO A 108 -35.95 9.70 26.97
C PRO A 108 -37.03 8.63 26.71
N TRP A 109 -36.91 7.89 25.61
CA TRP A 109 -37.85 6.84 25.21
C TRP A 109 -37.41 5.42 25.59
N GLY A 110 -36.25 5.24 26.23
CA GLY A 110 -35.80 3.92 26.68
C GLY A 110 -34.29 3.74 26.68
N ILE A 111 -33.86 2.53 27.09
CA ILE A 111 -32.45 2.12 27.10
C ILE A 111 -32.20 1.22 25.90
N VAL A 112 -31.18 1.55 25.12
CA VAL A 112 -30.71 0.73 24.00
C VAL A 112 -29.49 -0.05 24.45
N ASP A 113 -29.59 -1.37 24.44
CA ASP A 113 -28.45 -2.27 24.64
C ASP A 113 -27.57 -2.25 23.38
N VAL A 114 -26.28 -1.93 23.55
CA VAL A 114 -25.33 -1.85 22.42
C VAL A 114 -24.81 -3.22 21.99
N GLU A 115 -24.98 -4.26 22.82
CA GLU A 115 -24.57 -5.62 22.50
C GLU A 115 -25.70 -6.46 21.91
N ASP A 116 -26.94 -5.94 21.86
CA ASP A 116 -28.08 -6.62 21.22
C ASP A 116 -27.94 -6.61 19.68
N PRO A 117 -27.84 -7.79 19.03
CA PRO A 117 -27.72 -7.92 17.57
C PRO A 117 -28.88 -7.30 16.79
N LYS A 118 -30.05 -7.11 17.42
CA LYS A 118 -31.20 -6.47 16.76
C LYS A 118 -31.00 -4.97 16.55
N ASN A 119 -30.13 -4.38 17.35
CA ASN A 119 -29.88 -2.94 17.39
C ASN A 119 -28.51 -2.63 16.77
N SER A 120 -27.49 -3.44 17.03
CA SER A 120 -26.13 -3.16 16.60
C SER A 120 -25.34 -4.40 16.18
N ASP A 121 -24.51 -4.23 15.15
CA ASP A 121 -23.54 -5.24 14.72
C ASP A 121 -22.25 -5.26 15.58
N LEU A 122 -22.24 -4.59 16.74
CA LEU A 122 -21.06 -4.50 17.61
C LEU A 122 -20.59 -5.87 18.09
N ALA A 123 -21.51 -6.77 18.44
CA ALA A 123 -21.20 -8.13 18.86
C ALA A 123 -20.50 -8.91 17.73
N HIS A 124 -21.01 -8.81 16.50
CA HIS A 124 -20.43 -9.40 15.30
C HIS A 124 -19.03 -8.85 15.02
N LEU A 125 -18.87 -7.52 15.05
CA LEU A 125 -17.56 -6.87 14.84
C LEU A 125 -16.53 -7.31 15.90
N ARG A 126 -16.94 -7.42 17.16
CA ARG A 126 -16.05 -7.91 18.24
C ARG A 126 -15.66 -9.37 18.03
N GLU A 127 -16.62 -10.22 17.67
CA GLU A 127 -16.36 -11.63 17.44
C GLU A 127 -15.35 -11.84 16.31
N MET A 128 -15.55 -11.11 15.21
CA MET A 128 -14.65 -11.10 14.05
C MET A 128 -13.24 -10.66 14.44
N LEU A 129 -13.11 -9.49 15.07
CA LEU A 129 -11.80 -8.90 15.39
C LEU A 129 -11.04 -9.63 16.49
N CYS A 130 -11.74 -10.21 17.48
CA CYS A 130 -11.09 -10.76 18.67
C CYS A 130 -11.03 -12.28 18.71
N LYS A 131 -11.88 -13.00 17.95
CA LYS A 131 -11.99 -14.46 18.07
C LYS A 131 -11.77 -15.18 16.75
N THR A 132 -12.57 -14.87 15.73
CA THR A 132 -12.61 -15.72 14.53
C THR A 132 -11.58 -15.32 13.47
N HIS A 133 -11.40 -14.04 13.17
CA HIS A 133 -10.60 -13.58 12.02
C HIS A 133 -9.30 -12.88 12.41
N LEU A 134 -8.95 -12.85 13.69
CA LEU A 134 -7.73 -12.17 14.16
C LEU A 134 -6.46 -12.74 13.51
N GLN A 135 -6.40 -14.07 13.36
CA GLN A 135 -5.22 -14.72 12.79
C GLN A 135 -5.10 -14.42 11.29
N ASP A 136 -6.19 -14.55 10.54
CA ASP A 136 -6.22 -14.19 9.12
C ASP A 136 -5.86 -12.72 8.88
N LEU A 137 -6.39 -11.79 9.69
CA LEU A 137 -6.01 -10.36 9.62
C LEU A 137 -4.51 -10.15 9.79
N LYS A 138 -3.86 -10.94 10.66
CA LYS A 138 -2.39 -10.88 10.84
C LYS A 138 -1.67 -11.46 9.63
N ASP A 139 -2.15 -12.58 9.10
CA ASP A 139 -1.53 -13.27 7.97
C ASP A 139 -1.61 -12.41 6.69
N VAL A 140 -2.76 -11.80 6.39
CA VAL A 140 -2.91 -10.82 5.30
C VAL A 140 -1.99 -9.61 5.52
N THR A 141 -1.86 -9.14 6.76
CA THR A 141 -0.95 -8.02 7.06
C THR A 141 0.51 -8.39 6.80
N SER A 142 0.93 -9.60 7.17
CA SER A 142 2.27 -10.11 6.93
C SER A 142 2.51 -10.30 5.44
N ASP A 143 1.71 -11.17 4.81
CA ASP A 143 2.04 -11.78 3.52
C ASP A 143 1.67 -10.88 2.34
N VAL A 144 0.73 -9.96 2.54
CA VAL A 144 0.29 -9.02 1.50
C VAL A 144 0.82 -7.63 1.79
N HIS A 145 0.40 -7.01 2.89
CA HIS A 145 0.69 -5.59 3.13
C HIS A 145 2.17 -5.33 3.45
N TYR A 146 2.75 -6.12 4.36
CA TYR A 146 4.14 -5.97 4.75
C TYR A 146 5.09 -6.42 3.64
N GLU A 147 4.82 -7.56 2.98
CA GLU A 147 5.62 -7.98 1.81
C GLU A 147 5.59 -6.96 0.68
N SER A 148 4.42 -6.38 0.37
CA SER A 148 4.30 -5.32 -0.65
C SER A 148 5.11 -4.09 -0.28
N PHE A 149 5.02 -3.65 0.99
CA PHE A 149 5.84 -2.55 1.50
C PHE A 149 7.33 -2.89 1.44
N ARG A 150 7.74 -4.09 1.86
CA ARG A 150 9.13 -4.53 1.83
C ARG A 150 9.66 -4.58 0.40
N ALA A 151 8.88 -5.10 -0.55
CA ALA A 151 9.23 -5.11 -1.96
C ALA A 151 9.40 -3.69 -2.51
N GLN A 152 8.49 -2.77 -2.19
CA GLN A 152 8.61 -1.35 -2.56
C GLN A 152 9.84 -0.70 -1.96
N GLN A 153 10.15 -0.96 -0.69
CA GLN A 153 11.35 -0.44 -0.04
C GLN A 153 12.62 -1.03 -0.65
N LEU A 154 12.64 -2.31 -1.01
CA LEU A 154 13.78 -2.95 -1.67
C LEU A 154 13.95 -2.47 -3.12
N LEU A 155 12.87 -2.17 -3.85
CA LEU A 155 12.91 -1.61 -5.21
C LEU A 155 13.29 -0.12 -5.22
N GLY A 156 12.72 0.65 -4.29
CA GLY A 156 13.13 2.03 -4.03
C GLY A 156 14.58 2.10 -3.57
N ARG A 157 15.03 1.11 -2.79
CA ARG A 157 16.43 0.86 -2.51
C ARG A 157 17.20 0.43 -3.74
N ARG A 158 16.71 -0.41 -4.66
CA ARG A 158 17.44 -0.73 -5.91
C ARG A 158 17.72 0.48 -6.80
N ASN A 159 16.83 1.48 -6.81
CA ASN A 159 17.11 2.79 -7.45
C ASN A 159 18.14 3.65 -6.68
N LEU A 160 18.38 3.32 -5.40
CA LEU A 160 19.39 3.92 -4.53
C LEU A 160 20.64 3.03 -4.33
N ASN A 161 20.61 1.74 -4.70
CA ASN A 161 21.61 0.71 -4.36
C ASN A 161 22.77 0.65 -5.37
N GLU A 162 22.92 1.65 -6.25
CA GLU A 162 24.28 2.08 -6.61
C GLU A 162 25.01 2.72 -5.40
N ILE A 163 24.30 2.98 -4.31
CA ILE A 163 24.77 3.70 -3.12
C ILE A 163 24.22 2.97 -1.87
N TYR A 164 24.92 1.90 -1.45
CA TYR A 164 24.90 1.23 -0.13
C TYR A 164 23.88 0.10 0.16
N GLU A 165 24.41 -1.13 0.27
CA GLU A 165 24.03 -2.13 1.30
C GLU A 165 24.27 -1.48 2.70
N ASP A 166 23.57 -1.76 3.81
CA ASP A 166 22.99 -3.02 4.30
C ASP A 166 22.06 -2.76 5.52
N ASP A 167 21.52 -3.84 6.10
CA ASP A 167 21.16 -4.13 7.50
C ASP A 167 20.58 -3.03 8.45
N PRO A 168 19.35 -3.19 9.01
CA PRO A 168 18.74 -2.24 9.93
C PRO A 168 19.35 -2.16 11.36
N TYR A 169 20.41 -2.92 11.69
CA TYR A 169 21.06 -2.84 13.02
C TYR A 169 22.46 -2.23 13.03
N GLU A 170 22.97 -1.73 11.91
CA GLU A 170 24.34 -1.22 11.89
C GLU A 170 24.48 0.17 12.53
N ASN A 171 25.39 0.22 13.50
CA ASN A 171 25.70 1.32 14.40
C ASN A 171 25.86 2.65 13.64
N ILE A 172 25.05 3.65 14.01
CA ILE A 172 25.01 5.01 13.43
C ILE A 172 26.42 5.61 13.29
N GLU A 173 27.34 5.27 14.19
CA GLU A 173 28.71 5.76 14.19
C GLU A 173 29.58 5.17 13.05
N VAL A 174 29.32 3.92 12.66
CA VAL A 174 29.95 3.28 11.49
C VAL A 174 29.50 4.00 10.21
N LYS A 175 28.23 4.39 10.14
CA LYS A 175 27.68 5.16 9.01
C LYS A 175 28.35 6.54 8.88
N TYR A 176 28.54 7.28 9.99
CA TYR A 176 29.22 8.58 9.94
C TYR A 176 30.68 8.45 9.47
N LYS A 177 31.42 7.42 9.94
CA LYS A 177 32.79 7.17 9.50
C LYS A 177 32.87 6.82 8.02
N LEU A 178 31.93 6.02 7.52
CA LEU A 178 31.91 5.60 6.13
C LEU A 178 31.52 6.74 5.18
N ILE A 179 30.64 7.64 5.61
CA ILE A 179 30.31 8.88 4.89
C ILE A 179 31.55 9.77 4.79
N GLN A 180 32.28 9.99 5.90
CA GLN A 180 33.52 10.76 5.89
C GLN A 180 34.57 10.19 4.93
N GLN A 181 34.78 8.87 4.95
CA GLN A 181 35.73 8.23 4.04
C GLN A 181 35.36 8.41 2.57
N LYS A 182 34.07 8.37 2.24
CA LYS A 182 33.63 8.60 0.85
C LYS A 182 33.74 10.06 0.45
N ASP A 183 33.45 11.00 1.36
CA ASP A 183 33.65 12.44 1.09
C ASP A 183 35.12 12.77 0.84
N ASP A 184 36.04 12.14 1.58
CA ASP A 184 37.48 12.31 1.38
C ASP A 184 37.93 11.71 0.02
N GLN A 185 37.47 10.51 -0.34
CA GLN A 185 37.75 9.93 -1.66
C GLN A 185 37.23 10.78 -2.82
N ILE A 186 36.03 11.35 -2.66
CA ILE A 186 35.44 12.25 -3.67
C ILE A 186 36.29 13.51 -3.82
N ARG A 187 36.84 14.05 -2.73
CA ARG A 187 37.72 15.23 -2.76
C ARG A 187 39.00 14.94 -3.52
N ASP A 188 39.65 13.81 -3.22
CA ASP A 188 40.88 13.40 -3.90
C ASP A 188 40.65 13.18 -5.39
N MET A 189 39.55 12.50 -5.75
CA MET A 189 39.22 12.25 -7.14
C MET A 189 38.92 13.55 -7.92
N LYS A 190 38.26 14.53 -7.28
CA LYS A 190 38.05 15.86 -7.87
C LYS A 190 39.38 16.59 -8.12
N GLN A 191 40.33 16.51 -7.17
CA GLN A 191 41.65 17.11 -7.34
C GLN A 191 42.40 16.48 -8.51
N GLN A 192 42.36 15.15 -8.60
CA GLN A 192 43.04 14.40 -9.66
C GLN A 192 42.47 14.72 -11.06
N ILE A 193 41.15 14.90 -11.16
CA ILE A 193 40.49 15.35 -12.41
C ILE A 193 40.93 16.77 -12.77
N GLN A 194 41.00 17.67 -11.79
CA GLN A 194 41.40 19.06 -12.02
C GLN A 194 42.86 19.16 -12.49
N ASP A 195 43.76 18.39 -11.88
CA ASP A 195 45.17 18.31 -12.27
C ASP A 195 45.35 17.73 -13.68
N MET A 196 44.53 16.73 -14.04
CA MET A 196 44.52 16.13 -15.38
C MET A 196 44.05 17.13 -16.44
N GLN A 197 43.00 17.89 -16.15
CA GLN A 197 42.50 18.96 -17.04
C GLN A 197 43.54 20.07 -17.23
N HIS A 198 44.25 20.45 -16.18
CA HIS A 198 45.33 21.44 -16.27
C HIS A 198 46.49 20.95 -17.16
N LYS A 199 46.87 19.66 -17.05
CA LYS A 199 47.91 19.07 -17.89
C LYS A 199 47.53 19.07 -19.37
N LEU A 200 46.29 18.69 -19.69
CA LEU A 200 45.74 18.70 -21.05
C LEU A 200 45.71 20.11 -21.67
N ASN A 201 45.35 21.13 -20.90
CA ASN A 201 45.33 22.51 -21.37
C ASN A 201 46.73 23.14 -21.48
N SER A 202 47.75 22.53 -20.89
CA SER A 202 49.14 23.01 -20.91
C SER A 202 50.01 22.39 -21.99
N THR A 203 49.55 21.34 -22.68
CA THR A 203 50.23 20.78 -23.87
C THR A 203 49.82 21.54 -25.13
N PRO A 204 50.75 22.22 -25.86
CA PRO A 204 50.43 22.90 -27.11
C PRO A 204 50.07 21.90 -28.23
N ASN A 205 49.05 22.25 -28.99
CA ASN A 205 48.47 21.45 -30.06
C ASN A 205 49.28 21.65 -31.37
N ASP A 206 50.33 20.87 -31.58
CA ASP A 206 51.20 20.93 -32.77
C ASP A 206 50.66 20.06 -33.93
N TYR A 207 49.38 20.16 -34.29
CA TYR A 207 48.86 19.55 -35.53
C TYR A 207 47.69 20.35 -36.12
N GLN A 208 47.99 21.47 -36.80
CA GLN A 208 47.01 22.06 -37.72
C GLN A 208 47.65 22.79 -38.92
N SER A 209 47.96 22.03 -39.97
CA SER A 209 47.86 22.41 -41.39
C SER A 209 47.82 21.07 -42.17
N LEU A 210 46.82 20.71 -42.96
CA LEU A 210 46.27 21.36 -44.15
C LEU A 210 44.83 20.86 -44.43
N THR A 211 44.12 21.65 -45.23
CA THR A 211 42.67 21.73 -45.53
C THR A 211 41.99 20.53 -46.20
N PRO A 212 40.64 20.44 -46.16
CA PRO A 212 39.86 19.42 -46.87
C PRO A 212 39.57 19.84 -48.32
N THR A 213 39.87 18.98 -49.29
CA THR A 213 39.44 19.18 -50.69
C THR A 213 38.76 17.91 -51.23
N SER A 214 37.43 18.03 -51.42
CA SER A 214 36.56 17.40 -52.44
C SER A 214 36.71 15.91 -52.83
N ILE A 215 35.57 15.21 -52.74
CA ILE A 215 35.27 13.93 -53.41
C ILE A 215 35.06 14.18 -54.93
N PRO A 216 35.51 13.25 -55.80
CA PRO A 216 34.55 12.56 -56.68
C PRO A 216 34.82 11.04 -56.79
N GLU A 217 33.74 10.25 -56.82
CA GLU A 217 33.67 8.85 -57.31
C GLU A 217 33.46 8.82 -58.84
N PRO A 218 33.38 7.65 -59.54
CA PRO A 218 34.25 6.46 -59.55
C PRO A 218 34.52 5.94 -61.00
N THR A 219 35.52 5.09 -61.26
CA THR A 219 35.48 4.14 -62.41
C THR A 219 36.35 2.89 -62.21
N THR A 220 35.65 1.76 -62.08
CA THR A 220 35.76 0.48 -62.82
C THR A 220 37.11 -0.23 -63.06
N THR A 221 37.06 -1.56 -62.83
CA THR A 221 37.81 -2.68 -63.46
C THR A 221 39.30 -2.83 -63.05
N THR A 222 39.87 -4.00 -62.73
CA THR A 222 39.62 -5.41 -63.07
C THR A 222 40.42 -6.34 -62.15
N SER A 223 40.02 -7.63 -62.12
CA SER A 223 40.85 -8.84 -61.90
C SER A 223 41.33 -9.15 -60.46
N THR A 224 41.42 -10.39 -59.95
CA THR A 224 41.06 -11.73 -60.44
C THR A 224 41.27 -12.74 -59.29
N THR A 225 40.43 -13.79 -59.24
CA THR A 225 40.58 -15.12 -58.60
C THR A 225 40.75 -15.28 -57.09
N GLY A 226 40.01 -16.28 -56.55
CA GLY A 226 40.38 -16.97 -55.31
C GLY A 226 39.22 -17.70 -54.64
N GLU A 227 38.78 -18.81 -55.23
CA GLU A 227 37.82 -19.77 -54.65
C GLU A 227 38.24 -20.27 -53.26
N ARG A 228 37.29 -20.41 -52.33
CA ARG A 228 36.94 -21.74 -51.77
C ARG A 228 35.66 -21.72 -50.93
N SER A 229 34.97 -22.84 -51.07
CA SER A 229 33.60 -23.16 -50.67
C SER A 229 33.59 -24.14 -49.50
N THR A 230 32.65 -23.97 -48.56
CA THR A 230 31.87 -25.03 -47.86
C THR A 230 30.77 -24.32 -47.05
N LYS A 231 29.45 -24.45 -47.31
CA LYS A 231 28.53 -25.60 -47.12
C LYS A 231 28.63 -26.16 -45.69
N ILE A 232 27.59 -26.32 -44.87
CA ILE A 232 26.12 -26.40 -45.02
C ILE A 232 25.51 -25.83 -43.72
#